data_AF-A0A496YCT2-F1
#
_entry.id   AF-A0A496YCT2-F1
#
_cell.length_a   1.000
_cell.length_b   1.000
_cell.length_c   1.000
_cell.angle_alpha   90.00
_cell.angle_beta   90.00
_cell.angle_gamma   90.00
#
_symmetry.space_group_name_H-M   'P 1'
#
loop_
_entity.id
_entity.type
_entity.pdbx_description
1 polymer ?
#
loop_
_entity_poly.entity_id
_entity_poly.type
_entity_poly.pdbx_seq_one_letter_code
_entity_poly.pdbx_strand_id
1 'polypeptide(L)'
;MEALIHHIVAHYNYWLYIILMMIGLYAMIAKNNLIKKLVGMNIFQTAIILFYVSIGCKRGATIPILEEHGGHIGEHAVKVADYINPLPHVLMLTAIVVSVSTFGVALALAVKIYQRYQTLEEDEILMRLREK
;
A
#
# COMPACT_ATOMS: atom_id res chain seq x y z
N MET A 1 -26.15 -13.07 16.53
CA MET A 1 -24.81 -12.67 17.01
C MET A 1 -23.73 -13.57 16.43
N GLU A 2 -23.89 -14.90 16.52
CA GLU A 2 -23.02 -15.92 15.87
C GLU A 2 -22.73 -15.66 14.38
N ALA A 3 -23.76 -15.37 13.56
CA ALA A 3 -23.58 -15.12 12.13
C ALA A 3 -22.75 -13.85 11.81
N LEU A 4 -22.83 -12.82 12.65
CA LEU A 4 -22.04 -11.58 12.52
C LEU A 4 -20.57 -11.84 12.85
N ILE A 5 -20.31 -12.60 13.92
CA ILE A 5 -18.95 -12.99 14.32
C ILE A 5 -18.31 -13.86 13.23
N HIS A 6 -19.06 -14.81 12.66
CA HIS A 6 -18.56 -15.66 11.58
C HIS A 6 -18.23 -14.86 10.31
N HIS A 7 -18.97 -13.79 10.02
CA HIS A 7 -18.72 -12.93 8.87
C HIS A 7 -17.51 -12.00 9.08
N ILE A 8 -17.35 -11.46 10.29
CA ILE A 8 -16.19 -10.66 10.71
C ILE A 8 -14.92 -11.50 10.70
N VAL A 9 -14.96 -12.72 11.25
CA VAL A 9 -13.82 -13.63 11.27
C VAL A 9 -13.50 -14.13 9.86
N ALA A 10 -14.49 -14.34 9.00
CA ALA A 10 -14.24 -14.72 7.60
C ALA A 10 -13.56 -13.61 6.77
N HIS A 11 -13.75 -12.34 7.11
CA HIS A 11 -13.23 -11.19 6.36
C HIS A 11 -12.26 -10.32 7.19
N TYR A 12 -11.64 -10.89 8.24
CA TYR A 12 -10.82 -10.14 9.19
C TYR A 12 -9.68 -9.37 8.52
N ASN A 13 -9.09 -9.95 7.47
CA ASN A 13 -8.05 -9.31 6.66
C ASN A 13 -8.52 -7.96 6.10
N TYR A 14 -9.70 -7.92 5.47
CA TYR A 14 -10.23 -6.70 4.86
C TYR A 14 -10.50 -5.60 5.87
N TRP A 15 -11.12 -5.95 7.00
CA TRP A 15 -11.38 -4.99 8.08
C TRP A 15 -10.09 -4.42 8.67
N LEU A 16 -9.07 -5.27 8.87
CA LEU A 16 -7.77 -4.84 9.37
C LEU A 16 -7.12 -3.84 8.40
N TYR A 17 -7.13 -4.11 7.09
CA TYR A 17 -6.55 -3.20 6.11
C TYR A 17 -7.30 -1.88 6.00
N ILE A 18 -8.63 -1.89 6.10
CA ILE A 18 -9.44 -0.66 6.12
C ILE A 18 -9.11 0.18 7.35
N ILE A 19 -8.99 -0.42 8.54
CA ILE A 19 -8.60 0.29 9.76
C ILE A 19 -7.19 0.87 9.61
N LEU A 20 -6.24 0.09 9.09
CA LEU A 20 -4.87 0.53 8.86
C LEU A 20 -4.82 1.71 7.87
N MET A 21 -5.63 1.66 6.82
CA MET A 21 -5.80 2.72 5.85
C MET A 21 -6.36 4.00 6.52
N MET A 22 -7.38 3.87 7.37
CA MET A 22 -7.94 5.02 8.10
C MET A 22 -6.91 5.63 9.07
N ILE A 23 -6.07 4.82 9.71
CA ILE A 23 -4.98 5.29 10.56
C ILE A 23 -3.94 6.07 9.74
N GLY A 24 -3.54 5.55 8.57
CA GLY A 24 -2.61 6.23 7.67
C GLY A 24 -3.14 7.58 7.17
N LEU A 25 -4.42 7.62 6.77
CA LEU A 25 -5.09 8.84 6.34
C LEU A 25 -5.19 9.86 7.47
N TYR A 26 -5.57 9.42 8.68
CA TYR A 26 -5.61 10.28 9.86
C TYR A 26 -4.23 10.87 10.18
N ALA A 27 -3.17 10.06 10.16
CA ALA A 27 -1.81 10.52 10.41
C ALA A 27 -1.33 11.55 9.37
N MET A 28 -1.77 11.42 8.12
CA MET A 28 -1.44 12.37 7.04
C MET A 28 -2.08 13.74 7.24
N ILE A 29 -3.33 13.79 7.73
CA ILE A 29 -4.09 15.04 7.90
C ILE A 29 -3.80 15.69 9.25
N ALA A 30 -3.78 14.91 10.33
CA ALA A 30 -3.82 15.45 11.69
C ALA A 30 -2.44 15.79 12.30
N LYS A 31 -1.33 15.42 11.66
CA LYS A 31 0.02 15.67 12.20
C LYS A 31 0.63 16.91 11.57
N ASN A 32 1.10 17.87 12.38
CA ASN A 32 1.70 19.11 11.86
C ASN A 32 3.14 18.91 11.34
N ASN A 33 3.86 17.92 11.86
CA ASN A 33 5.21 17.62 11.41
C ASN A 33 5.22 16.92 10.05
N LEU A 34 5.95 17.48 9.08
CA LEU A 34 6.03 16.95 7.72
C LEU A 34 6.50 15.49 7.67
N ILE A 35 7.47 15.09 8.49
CA ILE A 35 7.96 13.70 8.52
C ILE A 35 6.86 12.75 9.01
N LYS A 36 6.08 13.16 10.01
CA LYS A 36 4.96 12.34 10.50
C LYS A 36 3.88 12.19 9.42
N LYS A 37 3.63 13.23 8.60
CA LYS A 37 2.73 13.13 7.43
C LYS A 37 3.28 12.15 6.39
N LEU A 38 4.58 12.20 6.09
CA LEU A 38 5.24 11.26 5.17
C LEU A 38 5.14 9.81 5.64
N VAL A 39 5.31 9.55 6.94
CA VAL A 39 5.11 8.22 7.53
C VAL A 39 3.65 7.77 7.41
N GLY A 40 2.69 8.67 7.70
CA GLY A 40 1.26 8.40 7.51
C GLY A 40 0.91 8.03 6.07
N MET A 41 1.51 8.73 5.10
CA MET A 41 1.37 8.43 3.67
C MET A 41 1.88 7.03 3.32
N ASN A 42 3.03 6.62 3.86
CA ASN A 42 3.58 5.29 3.62
C ASN A 42 2.68 4.19 4.19
N ILE A 43 2.18 4.36 5.43
CA ILE A 43 1.23 3.42 6.05
C ILE A 43 -0.05 3.30 5.21
N PHE A 44 -0.58 4.43 4.72
CA PHE A 44 -1.77 4.44 3.86
C PHE A 44 -1.54 3.67 2.55
N GLN A 45 -0.42 3.90 1.87
CA GLN A 45 -0.05 3.19 0.64
C GLN A 45 0.10 1.69 0.87
N THR A 46 0.80 1.28 1.94
CA THR A 46 0.95 -0.14 2.29
C THR A 46 -0.38 -0.80 2.61
N ALA A 47 -1.29 -0.11 3.30
CA ALA A 47 -2.63 -0.63 3.58
C ALA A 47 -3.45 -0.90 2.30
N ILE A 48 -3.39 0.02 1.33
CA ILE A 48 -4.04 -0.17 0.01
C ILE A 48 -3.46 -1.37 -0.73
N ILE A 49 -2.13 -1.52 -0.69
CA ILE A 49 -1.45 -2.66 -1.33
C ILE A 49 -1.91 -3.98 -0.74
N LEU A 50 -1.91 -4.09 0.59
CA LEU A 50 -2.37 -5.29 1.28
C LEU A 50 -3.84 -5.60 1.00
N PHE A 51 -4.68 -4.57 0.95
CA PHE A 51 -6.09 -4.71 0.59
C PHE A 51 -6.27 -5.29 -0.82
N TYR A 52 -5.57 -4.77 -1.82
CA TYR A 52 -5.65 -5.26 -3.20
C TYR A 52 -5.09 -6.67 -3.36
N VAL A 53 -3.97 -7.00 -2.70
CA VAL A 53 -3.42 -8.37 -2.71
C VAL A 53 -4.42 -9.36 -2.11
N SER A 54 -5.08 -8.99 -1.01
CA SER A 54 -6.09 -9.86 -0.37
C SER A 54 -7.29 -10.14 -1.28
N ILE A 55 -7.73 -9.18 -2.10
CA ILE A 55 -8.79 -9.38 -3.10
C ILE A 55 -8.33 -10.34 -4.21
N GLY A 56 -7.06 -10.30 -4.59
CA GLY A 56 -6.47 -11.14 -5.64
C GLY A 56 -6.22 -12.59 -5.24
N CYS A 57 -6.21 -12.90 -3.94
CA CYS A 57 -5.95 -14.24 -3.42
C CYS A 57 -7.18 -15.15 -3.52
N LYS A 58 -7.03 -16.28 -4.21
CA LYS A 58 -8.02 -17.36 -4.27
C LYS A 58 -7.56 -18.56 -3.43
N ARG A 59 -8.48 -19.17 -2.68
CA ARG A 59 -8.18 -20.33 -1.83
C ARG A 59 -7.94 -21.58 -2.69
N GLY A 60 -6.80 -22.24 -2.48
CA GLY A 60 -6.39 -23.43 -3.25
C GLY A 60 -5.80 -23.13 -4.63
N ALA A 61 -5.50 -21.87 -4.94
CA ALA A 61 -4.89 -21.48 -6.20
C ALA A 61 -3.36 -21.34 -6.07
N THR A 62 -2.66 -21.74 -7.13
CA THR A 62 -1.21 -21.71 -7.28
C THR A 62 -0.74 -20.37 -7.86
N ILE A 63 0.53 -20.05 -7.67
CA ILE A 63 1.21 -18.89 -8.27
C ILE A 63 1.04 -18.86 -9.80
N PRO A 64 0.87 -17.68 -10.43
CA PRO A 64 0.59 -17.56 -11.86
C PRO A 64 1.89 -17.67 -12.67
N ILE A 65 2.60 -18.78 -12.47
CA ILE A 65 3.81 -19.15 -13.19
C ILE A 65 3.49 -20.46 -13.89
N LEU A 66 3.59 -20.47 -15.21
CA LEU A 66 3.43 -21.69 -15.99
C LEU A 66 4.73 -22.50 -15.84
N GLU A 67 4.64 -23.68 -15.23
CA GLU A 67 5.75 -24.63 -15.18
C GLU A 67 5.91 -25.32 -16.54
N GLU A 68 6.66 -24.72 -17.46
CA GLU A 68 7.26 -25.46 -18.59
C GLU A 68 8.66 -25.93 -18.17
N HIS A 69 8.74 -27.11 -17.55
CA HIS A 69 10.02 -27.82 -17.44
C HIS A 69 10.14 -28.80 -18.62
N GLY A 70 10.86 -28.36 -19.66
CA GLY A 70 11.64 -29.19 -20.57
C GLY A 70 10.96 -30.41 -21.21
N GLY A 71 10.56 -30.25 -22.48
CA GLY A 71 10.36 -31.37 -23.41
C GLY A 71 9.05 -32.13 -23.24
N HIS A 72 8.38 -32.35 -24.37
CA HIS A 72 7.09 -33.04 -24.51
C HIS A 72 5.88 -32.17 -24.18
N ILE A 73 5.41 -31.48 -25.22
CA ILE A 73 4.06 -30.92 -25.33
C ILE A 73 3.08 -32.10 -25.30
N GLY A 74 2.78 -32.57 -24.10
CA GLY A 74 1.58 -33.35 -23.81
C GLY A 74 0.46 -32.36 -23.50
N GLU A 75 -0.72 -32.61 -24.08
CA GLU A 75 -1.96 -31.83 -23.98
C GLU A 75 -2.52 -31.71 -22.55
N HIS A 76 -1.75 -31.22 -21.59
CA HIS A 76 -2.26 -30.86 -20.28
C HIS A 76 -2.83 -29.44 -20.37
N ALA A 77 -4.13 -29.38 -20.69
CA ALA A 77 -4.90 -28.14 -20.70
C ALA A 77 -4.66 -27.36 -19.39
N VAL A 78 -4.04 -26.19 -19.50
CA VAL A 78 -3.83 -25.26 -18.39
C VAL A 78 -5.19 -24.98 -17.75
N LYS A 79 -5.41 -25.49 -16.53
CA LYS A 79 -6.61 -25.19 -15.75
C LYS A 79 -6.47 -23.80 -15.15
N VAL A 80 -6.94 -22.79 -15.89
CA VAL A 80 -6.94 -21.38 -15.46
C VAL A 80 -7.57 -21.17 -14.08
N ALA A 81 -8.52 -22.02 -13.69
CA ALA A 81 -9.17 -21.97 -12.38
C ALA A 81 -8.22 -22.23 -11.20
N ASP A 82 -7.09 -22.89 -11.42
CA ASP A 82 -6.15 -23.29 -10.38
C ASP A 82 -5.08 -22.21 -10.11
N TYR A 83 -5.11 -21.08 -10.84
CA TYR A 83 -4.14 -19.99 -10.69
C TYR A 83 -4.73 -18.76 -10.00
N ILE A 84 -3.92 -18.06 -9.20
CA ILE A 84 -4.29 -16.76 -8.63
C ILE A 84 -4.35 -15.68 -9.70
N ASN A 85 -5.13 -14.63 -9.48
CA ASN A 85 -5.24 -13.54 -10.46
C ASN A 85 -3.90 -12.79 -10.55
N PRO A 86 -3.22 -12.76 -11.72
CA PRO A 86 -1.95 -12.05 -11.86
C PRO A 86 -2.11 -10.52 -11.88
N LEU A 87 -3.31 -10.00 -12.20
CA LEU A 87 -3.52 -8.56 -12.38
C LEU A 87 -3.26 -7.76 -11.09
N PRO A 88 -3.82 -8.12 -9.91
CA PRO A 88 -3.49 -7.42 -8.67
C PRO A 88 -2.00 -7.46 -8.33
N HIS A 89 -1.31 -8.58 -8.56
CA HIS A 89 0.12 -8.69 -8.25
C HIS A 89 0.98 -7.71 -9.06
N VAL A 90 0.72 -7.58 -10.37
CA VAL A 90 1.47 -6.65 -11.23
C VAL A 90 1.14 -5.20 -10.85
N LEU A 91 -0.14 -4.87 -10.67
CA LEU A 91 -0.54 -3.51 -10.28
C LEU A 91 0.08 -3.07 -8.95
N MET A 92 0.17 -3.99 -7.98
CA MET A 92 0.78 -3.69 -6.68
C MET A 92 2.30 -3.59 -6.75
N LEU A 93 2.98 -4.39 -7.57
CA LEU A 93 4.42 -4.25 -7.79
C LEU A 93 4.76 -2.85 -8.34
N THR A 94 3.97 -2.37 -9.31
CA THR A 94 4.12 -1.01 -9.84
C THR A 94 3.84 0.05 -8.76
N ALA A 95 2.77 -0.13 -7.97
CA ALA A 95 2.44 0.80 -6.89
C ALA A 95 3.56 0.91 -5.84
N ILE A 96 4.19 -0.21 -5.49
CA ILE A 96 5.33 -0.24 -4.54
C ILE A 96 6.48 0.63 -5.07
N VAL A 97 6.90 0.43 -6.33
CA VAL A 97 8.00 1.20 -6.92
C VAL A 97 7.69 2.69 -6.93
N VAL A 98 6.49 3.07 -7.37
CA VAL A 98 6.04 4.49 -7.38
C VAL A 98 6.00 5.07 -5.97
N SER A 99 5.56 4.29 -4.97
CA SER A 99 5.53 4.74 -3.57
C SER A 99 6.93 5.07 -3.04
N VAL A 100 7.92 4.23 -3.31
CA VAL A 100 9.30 4.44 -2.86
C VAL A 100 9.94 5.63 -3.59
N SER A 101 9.69 5.77 -4.89
CA SER A 101 10.19 6.92 -5.67
C SER A 101 9.60 8.25 -5.16
N THR A 102 8.28 8.31 -4.95
CA THR A 102 7.63 9.51 -4.43
C THR A 102 8.04 9.84 -2.99
N PHE A 103 8.23 8.81 -2.15
CA PHE A 103 8.76 8.98 -0.79
C PHE A 103 10.18 9.55 -0.78
N GLY A 104 11.06 9.08 -1.66
CA GLY A 104 12.41 9.62 -1.82
C GLY A 104 12.41 11.10 -2.21
N VAL A 105 11.58 11.48 -3.18
CA VAL A 105 11.41 12.90 -3.57
C VAL A 105 10.84 13.73 -2.42
N ALA A 106 9.83 13.23 -1.72
CA ALA A 106 9.24 13.91 -0.57
C ALA A 106 10.25 14.15 0.55
N LEU A 107 11.11 13.17 0.85
CA LEU A 107 12.21 13.33 1.82
C LEU A 107 13.24 14.35 1.36
N ALA A 108 13.64 14.34 0.08
CA ALA A 108 14.54 15.34 -0.46
C ALA A 108 13.96 16.76 -0.33
N LEU A 109 12.65 16.93 -0.58
CA LEU A 109 11.95 18.18 -0.32
C LEU A 109 11.95 18.54 1.17
N ALA A 110 11.68 17.59 2.07
CA ALA A 110 11.69 17.83 3.51
C ALA A 110 13.07 18.33 3.98
N VAL A 111 14.16 17.71 3.51
CA VAL A 111 15.53 18.17 3.81
C VAL A 111 15.76 19.59 3.32
N LYS A 112 15.32 19.92 2.09
CA LYS A 112 15.46 21.27 1.53
C LYS A 112 14.64 22.32 2.28
N ILE A 113 13.44 21.95 2.74
CA ILE A 113 12.58 22.80 3.57
C ILE A 113 13.27 23.07 4.91
N TYR A 114 13.81 22.03 5.55
CA TYR A 114 14.55 22.18 6.80
C TYR A 114 15.78 23.08 6.63
N GLN A 115 16.54 22.94 5.55
CA GLN A 115 17.68 23.82 5.29
C GLN A 115 17.28 25.30 5.18
N ARG A 116 16.13 25.60 4.57
CA ARG A 116 15.65 26.97 4.37
C ARG A 116 14.97 27.57 5.61
N TYR A 117 14.11 26.81 6.26
CA TYR A 117 13.26 27.30 7.35
C TYR A 117 13.73 26.84 8.73
N GLN A 118 14.70 25.93 8.84
CA GLN A 118 15.19 25.36 10.11
C GLN A 118 14.09 24.72 10.97
N THR A 119 12.97 24.35 10.36
CA THR A 119 11.82 23.70 10.99
C THR A 119 11.13 22.78 9.99
N LEU A 120 10.46 21.76 10.52
CA LEU A 120 9.64 20.80 9.77
C LEU A 120 8.18 20.80 10.28
N GLU A 121 7.83 21.75 11.14
CA GLU A 121 6.46 21.97 11.57
C GLU A 121 5.75 22.89 10.58
N GLU A 122 4.63 22.43 10.06
CA GLU A 122 3.87 23.14 9.03
C GLU A 122 3.39 24.53 9.48
N ASP A 123 2.93 24.67 10.72
CA ASP A 123 2.44 25.93 11.28
C ASP A 123 3.53 27.01 11.28
N GLU A 124 4.75 26.64 11.69
CA GLU A 124 5.89 27.56 11.71
C GLU A 124 6.35 27.95 10.30
N ILE A 125 6.30 26.99 9.36
CA ILE A 125 6.63 27.25 7.96
C ILE A 125 5.64 28.28 7.37
N LEU A 126 4.34 28.09 7.60
CA LEU A 126 3.28 28.99 7.14
C LEU A 126 3.40 30.40 7.72
N MET A 127 3.75 30.51 9.01
CA MET A 127 4.00 31.80 9.66
C MET A 127 5.15 32.56 8.98
N ARG A 128 6.32 31.91 8.79
CA ARG A 128 7.49 32.54 8.15
C ARG A 128 7.29 32.88 6.68
N LEU A 129 6.37 32.18 6.00
CA LEU A 129 5.96 32.49 4.63
C LEU A 129 5.10 33.74 4.56
N ARG A 130 4.30 34.04 5.60
CA ARG A 130 3.43 35.22 5.66
C ARG A 130 4.16 36.50 6.07
N GLU A 131 5.30 36.36 6.73
CA GLU A 131 6.16 37.47 7.15
C GLU A 131 7.08 38.00 6.03
N LYS A 132 7.13 37.31 4.88
CA LYS A 132 7.83 37.74 3.66
C LYS A 132 6.88 38.33 2.65
#